data_AF-A0A2D7VZG0-F1
#
_entry.id   AF-A0A2D7VZG0-F1
#
_cell.length_a   1.000
_cell.length_b   1.000
_cell.length_c   1.000
_cell.angle_alpha   90.00
_cell.angle_beta   90.00
_cell.angle_gamma   90.00
#
_symmetry.space_group_name_H-M   'P 1'
#
loop_
_entity.id
_entity.type
_entity.pdbx_description
1 polymer ?
#
loop_
_entity_poly.entity_id
_entity_poly.type
_entity_poly.pdbx_seq_one_letter_code
_entity_poly.pdbx_strand_id
1 'polypeptide(L)'
;MNSKEFNQHRKEFFETAMSLSDAKSVEYTISNEDRLYNFKHVAARLGTTPEQALMVYVLKHVDAICNDAKTGVQVSDETVMSRAMDICNYMVLYTGLKKEPQPDEDNTKPVGTEHGIVERNGKDDSEPKKWNELSQTKT
;
A
#
# COMPACT_ATOMS: atom_id res chain seq x y z
N MET A 1 24.68 23.90 1.83
CA MET A 1 23.76 24.13 0.70
C MET A 1 23.17 25.53 0.83
N ASN A 2 23.34 26.39 -0.16
CA ASN A 2 22.70 27.71 -0.23
C ASN A 2 21.29 27.62 -0.87
N SER A 3 20.53 28.72 -0.88
CA SER A 3 19.13 28.71 -1.38
C SER A 3 19.00 28.28 -2.85
N LYS A 4 19.96 28.62 -3.70
CA LYS A 4 19.95 28.24 -5.12
C LYS A 4 20.19 26.73 -5.26
N GLU A 5 21.20 26.21 -4.57
CA GLU A 5 21.51 24.78 -4.53
C GLU A 5 20.34 23.97 -3.97
N PHE A 6 19.68 24.45 -2.91
CA PHE A 6 18.53 23.77 -2.32
C PHE A 6 17.33 23.72 -3.26
N ASN A 7 17.00 24.83 -3.92
CA ASN A 7 15.92 24.85 -4.89
C ASN A 7 16.20 23.93 -6.09
N GLN A 8 17.46 23.87 -6.53
CA GLN A 8 17.88 22.95 -7.59
C GLN A 8 17.75 21.49 -7.14
N HIS A 9 18.28 21.15 -5.96
CA HIS A 9 18.17 19.81 -5.38
C HIS A 9 16.71 19.38 -5.19
N ARG A 10 15.85 20.27 -4.68
CA ARG A 10 14.42 20.01 -4.51
C ARG A 10 13.74 19.71 -5.85
N LYS A 11 14.08 20.47 -6.89
CA LYS A 11 13.52 20.27 -8.24
C LYS A 11 13.92 18.89 -8.78
N GLU A 12 15.21 18.58 -8.76
CA GLU A 12 15.75 17.28 -9.21
C GLU A 12 15.13 16.12 -8.43
N PHE A 13 14.94 16.28 -7.11
CA PHE A 13 14.31 15.26 -6.26
C PHE A 13 12.92 14.89 -6.78
N PHE A 14 12.04 15.88 -6.98
CA PHE A 14 10.66 15.61 -7.36
C PHE A 14 10.53 15.19 -8.83
N GLU A 15 11.36 15.71 -9.73
CA GLU A 15 11.42 15.24 -11.13
C GLU A 15 11.80 13.76 -11.19
N THR A 16 12.82 13.36 -10.43
CA THR A 16 13.26 11.96 -10.35
C THR A 16 12.19 11.07 -9.69
N ALA A 17 11.57 11.54 -8.60
CA ALA A 17 10.51 10.80 -7.92
C ALA A 17 9.33 10.49 -8.86
N MET A 18 8.93 11.48 -9.66
CA MET A 18 7.87 11.35 -10.65
C MET A 18 8.24 10.33 -11.74
N SER A 19 9.43 10.45 -12.34
CA SER A 19 9.90 9.48 -13.35
C SER A 19 9.97 8.06 -12.80
N LEU A 20 10.39 7.88 -11.54
CA LEU A 20 10.42 6.57 -10.90
C LEU A 20 9.00 6.01 -10.69
N SER A 21 8.04 6.85 -10.31
CA SER A 21 6.64 6.45 -10.16
C SER A 21 6.06 5.94 -11.49
N ASP A 22 6.33 6.67 -12.58
CA ASP A 22 5.87 6.30 -13.92
C ASP A 22 6.49 4.99 -14.38
N ALA A 23 7.80 4.81 -14.22
CA ALA A 23 8.49 3.57 -14.56
C ALA A 23 7.91 2.35 -13.81
N LYS A 24 7.76 2.46 -12.48
CA LYS A 24 7.17 1.39 -11.64
C LYS A 24 5.74 1.07 -12.03
N SER A 25 4.98 2.09 -12.45
CA SER A 25 3.58 1.88 -12.78
C SER A 25 3.37 1.04 -14.03
N VAL A 26 4.27 1.08 -15.00
CA VAL A 26 4.20 0.24 -16.21
C VAL A 26 4.13 -1.24 -15.82
N GLU A 27 4.89 -1.66 -14.80
CA GLU A 27 4.90 -3.05 -14.30
C GLU A 27 3.55 -3.46 -13.68
N TYR A 28 2.90 -2.55 -12.95
CA TYR A 28 1.60 -2.83 -12.32
C TYR A 28 0.44 -2.73 -13.31
N THR A 29 0.48 -1.79 -14.25
CA THR A 29 -0.62 -1.52 -15.20
C THR A 29 -0.77 -2.56 -16.30
N ILE A 30 0.26 -3.38 -16.54
CA ILE A 30 0.14 -4.53 -17.47
C ILE A 30 -0.93 -5.53 -16.98
N SER A 31 -1.18 -5.58 -15.67
CA SER A 31 -2.12 -6.54 -15.06
C SER A 31 -3.44 -5.93 -14.57
N ASN A 32 -3.47 -4.63 -14.27
CA ASN A 32 -4.68 -3.91 -13.85
C ASN A 32 -4.52 -2.39 -14.05
N GLU A 33 -5.48 -1.72 -14.69
CA GLU A 33 -5.44 -0.27 -14.90
C GLU A 33 -5.55 0.54 -13.59
N ASP A 34 -6.11 -0.04 -12.53
CA ASP A 34 -6.21 0.59 -11.22
C ASP A 34 -4.87 0.48 -10.45
N ARG A 35 -4.12 1.59 -10.44
CA ARG A 35 -2.87 1.74 -9.66
C ARG A 35 -3.06 1.55 -8.14
N LEU A 36 -4.28 1.59 -7.62
CA LEU A 36 -4.62 1.41 -6.21
C LEU A 36 -5.11 -0.02 -5.89
N TYR A 37 -5.30 -0.86 -6.91
CA TYR A 37 -5.84 -2.21 -6.77
C TYR A 37 -5.08 -3.06 -5.75
N ASN A 38 -3.75 -2.98 -5.76
CA ASN A 38 -2.91 -3.77 -4.85
C ASN A 38 -3.22 -3.48 -3.38
N PHE A 39 -3.43 -2.21 -3.01
CA PHE A 39 -3.76 -1.85 -1.63
C PHE A 39 -5.17 -2.31 -1.25
N LYS A 40 -6.14 -2.13 -2.16
CA LYS A 40 -7.52 -2.60 -1.97
C LYS A 40 -7.59 -4.11 -1.79
N HIS A 41 -6.88 -4.86 -2.63
CA HIS A 41 -6.85 -6.31 -2.60
C HIS A 41 -6.16 -6.85 -1.34
N VAL A 42 -5.00 -6.30 -0.97
CA VAL A 42 -4.29 -6.67 0.27
C VAL A 42 -5.15 -6.35 1.50
N ALA A 43 -5.77 -5.17 1.52
CA ALA A 43 -6.65 -4.75 2.60
C ALA A 43 -7.85 -5.69 2.79
N ALA A 44 -8.53 -6.07 1.70
CA ALA A 44 -9.63 -7.01 1.74
C ALA A 44 -9.20 -8.39 2.28
N ARG A 45 -8.04 -8.89 1.85
CA ARG A 45 -7.49 -10.18 2.31
C ARG A 45 -7.13 -10.19 3.78
N LEU A 46 -6.68 -9.06 4.32
CA LEU A 46 -6.19 -8.95 5.71
C LEU A 46 -7.21 -8.35 6.68
N GLY A 47 -8.37 -7.92 6.19
CA GLY A 47 -9.39 -7.25 7.02
C GLY A 47 -8.96 -5.86 7.49
N THR A 48 -8.17 -5.14 6.70
CA THR A 48 -7.73 -3.77 6.98
C THR A 48 -8.32 -2.78 5.97
N THR A 49 -8.04 -1.50 6.13
CA THR A 49 -8.32 -0.48 5.10
C THR A 49 -7.21 -0.41 4.04
N PRO A 50 -7.49 0.00 2.79
CA PRO A 50 -6.46 0.26 1.78
C PRO A 50 -5.40 1.25 2.26
N GLU A 51 -5.80 2.26 3.05
CA GLU A 51 -4.91 3.23 3.66
C GLU A 51 -3.95 2.58 4.66
N GLN A 52 -4.44 1.69 5.52
CA GLN A 52 -3.59 0.93 6.44
C GLN A 52 -2.60 0.05 5.67
N ALA A 53 -3.07 -0.63 4.61
CA ALA A 53 -2.21 -1.46 3.76
C ALA A 53 -1.11 -0.62 3.10
N LEU A 54 -1.43 0.55 2.56
CA LEU A 54 -0.46 1.49 1.98
C LEU A 54 0.55 1.97 3.02
N MET A 55 0.10 2.31 4.24
CA MET A 55 0.99 2.79 5.29
C MET A 55 2.03 1.75 5.73
N VAL A 56 1.79 0.45 5.58
CA VAL A 56 2.82 -0.58 5.82
C VAL A 56 4.02 -0.38 4.88
N TYR A 57 3.78 -0.07 3.61
CA TYR A 57 4.87 0.20 2.66
C TYR A 57 5.63 1.49 3.00
N VAL A 58 4.91 2.52 3.46
CA VAL A 58 5.54 3.77 3.93
C VAL A 58 6.44 3.51 5.12
N LEU A 59 5.93 2.80 6.14
CA LEU A 59 6.66 2.50 7.37
C LEU A 59 7.94 1.72 7.09
N LYS A 60 7.92 0.75 6.16
CA LYS A 60 9.13 0.05 5.70
C LYS A 60 10.24 1.02 5.29
N HIS A 61 9.92 2.07 4.52
CA HIS A 61 10.91 3.06 4.08
C HIS A 61 11.33 4.01 5.21
N VAL A 62 10.39 4.41 6.07
CA VAL A 62 10.67 5.24 7.25
C VAL A 62 11.63 4.52 8.19
N ASP A 63 11.37 3.25 8.51
CA ASP A 63 12.20 2.44 9.41
C ASP A 63 13.64 2.32 8.89
N ALA A 64 13.80 2.13 7.58
CA ALA A 64 15.12 2.06 6.96
C ALA A 64 15.86 3.40 7.00
N ILE A 65 15.17 4.53 6.80
CA ILE A 65 15.76 5.87 6.95
C ILE A 65 16.11 6.14 8.42
N CYS A 66 15.27 5.74 9.37
CA CYS A 66 15.56 5.85 10.79
C CYS A 66 16.78 5.02 11.20
N ASN A 67 16.95 3.83 10.62
CA ASN A 67 18.13 3.01 10.85
C ASN A 67 19.41 3.68 10.29
N ASP A 68 19.35 4.23 9.08
CA ASP A 68 20.45 5.01 8.51
C ASP A 68 20.79 6.23 9.38
N ALA A 69 19.79 7.00 9.80
CA ALA A 69 19.98 8.16 10.67
C ALA A 69 20.60 7.81 12.03
N LYS A 70 20.31 6.61 12.56
CA LYS A 70 20.85 6.12 13.84
C LYS A 70 22.27 5.56 13.71
N THR A 71 22.57 4.86 12.62
CA THR A 71 23.78 4.04 12.51
C THR A 71 24.79 4.54 11.49
N GLY A 72 24.35 5.36 10.53
CA GLY A 72 25.12 5.75 9.34
C GLY A 72 25.38 4.60 8.37
N VAL A 73 24.74 3.44 8.56
CA VAL A 73 24.98 2.23 7.75
C VAL A 73 23.74 1.86 6.96
N GLN A 74 23.91 1.74 5.64
CA GLN A 74 22.92 1.14 4.75
C GLN A 74 23.23 -0.34 4.55
N VAL A 75 22.29 -1.20 4.93
CA VAL A 75 22.38 -2.66 4.79
C VAL A 75 21.69 -3.14 3.49
N SER A 76 21.20 -2.20 2.68
CA SER A 76 20.38 -2.46 1.50
C SER A 76 20.90 -1.64 0.32
N ASP A 77 20.75 -2.18 -0.89
CA ASP A 77 21.13 -1.52 -2.15
C ASP A 77 20.29 -0.25 -2.46
N GLU A 78 19.13 -0.09 -1.82
CA GLU A 78 18.34 1.14 -1.94
C GLU A 78 18.98 2.26 -1.11
N THR A 79 19.08 3.46 -1.68
CA THR A 79 19.61 4.65 -1.00
C THR A 79 18.55 5.34 -0.13
N VAL A 80 18.95 6.15 0.85
CA VAL A 80 18.03 7.07 1.58
C VAL A 80 17.26 7.97 0.62
N MET A 81 17.92 8.47 -0.43
CA MET A 81 17.30 9.32 -1.45
C MET A 81 16.16 8.60 -2.17
N SER A 82 16.39 7.38 -2.67
CA SER A 82 15.35 6.60 -3.34
C SER A 82 14.20 6.21 -2.40
N ARG A 83 14.50 5.93 -1.12
CA ARG A 83 13.45 5.67 -0.11
C ARG A 83 12.59 6.89 0.17
N ALA A 84 13.18 8.07 0.27
CA ALA A 84 12.43 9.31 0.45
C ALA A 84 11.51 9.59 -0.76
N MET A 85 12.00 9.34 -1.98
CA MET A 85 11.18 9.46 -3.20
C MET A 85 10.00 8.47 -3.19
N ASP A 86 10.24 7.22 -2.77
CA ASP A 86 9.17 6.22 -2.65
C ASP A 86 8.11 6.65 -1.64
N ILE A 87 8.50 7.20 -0.48
CA ILE A 87 7.56 7.78 0.48
C ILE A 87 6.71 8.88 -0.17
N CYS A 88 7.31 9.82 -0.90
CA CYS A 88 6.57 10.86 -1.61
C CYS A 88 5.57 10.28 -2.61
N ASN A 89 5.98 9.27 -3.37
CA ASN A 89 5.09 8.59 -4.33
C ASN A 89 3.94 7.86 -3.62
N TYR A 90 4.18 7.21 -2.48
CA TYR A 90 3.12 6.64 -1.67
C TYR A 90 2.17 7.71 -1.11
N MET A 91 2.64 8.91 -0.78
CA MET A 91 1.74 10.00 -0.36
C MET A 91 0.83 10.46 -1.49
N VAL A 92 1.32 10.48 -2.74
CA VAL A 92 0.45 10.74 -3.91
C VAL A 92 -0.64 9.66 -4.01
N LEU A 93 -0.27 8.37 -3.89
CA LEU A 93 -1.24 7.26 -3.93
C LEU A 93 -2.23 7.32 -2.76
N TYR A 94 -1.79 7.70 -1.56
CA TYR A 94 -2.65 7.88 -0.39
C TYR A 94 -3.69 8.97 -0.63
N THR A 95 -3.28 10.12 -1.18
CA THR A 95 -4.24 11.17 -1.55
C THR A 95 -5.16 10.71 -2.69
N GLY A 96 -4.72 9.80 -3.55
CA GLY A 96 -5.56 9.12 -4.55
C GLY A 96 -6.68 8.32 -3.90
N LEU A 97 -6.37 7.47 -2.92
CA LEU A 97 -7.37 6.72 -2.15
C LEU A 97 -8.41 7.63 -1.49
N LYS A 98 -8.00 8.80 -0.98
CA LYS A 98 -8.91 9.79 -0.37
C LYS A 98 -9.79 10.55 -1.38
N LYS A 99 -9.42 10.56 -2.65
CA LYS A 99 -10.20 11.21 -3.72
C LYS A 99 -11.21 10.26 -4.36
N GLU A 100 -11.03 8.95 -4.25
CA GLU A 100 -12.02 8.01 -4.73
C GLU A 100 -13.33 8.19 -3.93
N PRO A 101 -14.49 8.19 -4.61
CA PRO A 101 -15.76 8.17 -3.92
C PRO A 101 -15.81 6.90 -3.07
N GLN A 102 -15.90 7.07 -1.75
CA GLN A 102 -16.19 5.96 -0.86
C GLN A 102 -17.58 5.43 -1.23
N PRO A 103 -17.78 4.13 -1.42
CA PRO A 103 -19.12 3.60 -1.56
C PRO A 103 -19.92 4.02 -0.33
N ASP A 104 -21.05 4.70 -0.53
CA ASP A 104 -21.85 5.30 0.54
C ASP A 104 -22.04 4.29 1.69
N GLU A 105 -21.67 4.70 2.89
CA GLU A 105 -21.91 3.96 4.14
C GLU A 105 -23.42 3.95 4.50
N ASP A 106 -24.32 3.52 3.61
CA ASP A 106 -25.72 3.30 3.97
C ASP A 106 -26.49 2.28 3.11
N ASN A 107 -25.87 1.15 2.76
CA ASN A 107 -26.58 0.00 2.17
C ASN A 107 -26.48 -1.30 2.99
N THR A 108 -25.94 -1.25 4.21
CA THR A 108 -25.82 -2.40 5.11
C THR A 108 -26.65 -2.30 6.40
N LYS A 109 -27.48 -1.27 6.57
CA LYS A 109 -28.50 -1.32 7.63
C LYS A 109 -29.48 -2.46 7.30
N PRO A 110 -29.54 -3.54 8.12
CA PRO A 110 -30.64 -4.47 7.98
C PRO A 110 -31.91 -3.71 8.36
N VAL A 111 -32.92 -3.76 7.49
CA VAL A 111 -34.30 -3.43 7.85
C VAL A 111 -34.62 -4.26 9.11
N GLY A 112 -34.95 -3.57 10.20
CA GLY A 112 -35.12 -4.20 11.50
C GLY A 112 -36.19 -5.29 11.48
N THR A 113 -35.97 -6.34 12.26
CA THR A 113 -37.06 -7.06 12.94
C THR A 113 -36.49 -7.86 14.12
N GLU A 114 -37.34 -7.97 15.13
CA GLU A 114 -37.06 -8.36 16.50
C GLU A 114 -36.66 -9.85 16.67
N HIS A 115 -35.99 -10.10 17.80
CA HIS A 115 -35.84 -11.38 18.52
C HIS A 115 -36.02 -12.71 17.77
N GLY A 116 -34.92 -13.45 17.64
CA GLY A 116 -34.96 -14.91 17.46
C GLY A 116 -33.56 -15.49 17.27
N ILE A 117 -33.05 -16.20 18.28
CA ILE A 117 -31.86 -17.05 18.17
C ILE A 117 -32.19 -18.16 17.18
N VAL A 118 -31.48 -18.26 16.05
CA VAL A 118 -31.51 -19.44 15.17
C VAL A 118 -30.09 -19.75 14.68
N GLU A 119 -29.62 -20.95 15.02
CA GLU A 119 -28.37 -21.57 14.59
C GLU A 119 -28.26 -21.62 13.06
N ARG A 120 -27.07 -21.33 12.50
CA ARG A 120 -26.77 -21.56 11.08
C ARG A 120 -25.89 -22.79 10.92
N ASN A 121 -26.50 -23.83 10.35
CA ASN A 121 -25.84 -24.97 9.74
C ASN A 121 -25.88 -24.80 8.21
N GLY A 122 -24.76 -25.06 7.52
CA GLY A 122 -24.74 -25.36 6.07
C GLY A 122 -24.01 -24.39 5.13
N LYS A 123 -22.78 -24.79 4.75
CA LYS A 123 -22.15 -24.82 3.40
C LYS A 123 -22.61 -23.84 2.30
N ASP A 124 -21.67 -23.04 1.79
CA ASP A 124 -21.35 -22.81 0.35
C ASP A 124 -20.10 -21.88 0.29
N ASP A 125 -18.87 -22.40 0.21
CA ASP A 125 -18.08 -22.77 -0.98
C ASP A 125 -17.85 -21.66 -2.03
N SER A 126 -16.94 -20.71 -1.72
CA SER A 126 -16.15 -20.01 -2.75
C SER A 126 -14.80 -19.49 -2.24
N GLU A 127 -13.91 -20.39 -1.81
CA GLU A 127 -12.48 -20.09 -1.65
C GLU A 127 -11.63 -20.99 -2.58
N PRO A 128 -10.75 -20.44 -3.43
CA PRO A 128 -9.86 -21.25 -4.23
C PRO A 128 -8.80 -21.92 -3.34
N LYS A 129 -8.87 -23.26 -3.26
CA LYS A 129 -8.04 -24.21 -2.48
C LYS A 129 -6.52 -24.20 -2.76
N LYS A 130 -5.93 -23.14 -3.33
CA LYS A 130 -4.54 -23.12 -3.80
C LYS A 130 -3.49 -22.62 -2.80
N TRP A 131 -3.87 -22.27 -1.57
CA TRP A 131 -2.95 -21.62 -0.61
C TRP A 131 -2.47 -22.50 0.54
N ASN A 132 -3.02 -23.70 0.71
CA ASN A 132 -2.58 -24.63 1.77
C ASN A 132 -1.38 -25.52 1.37
N GLU A 133 -0.90 -25.45 0.13
CA GLU A 133 0.20 -26.29 -0.36
C GLU A 133 1.59 -25.66 -0.25
N LEU A 134 1.69 -24.41 0.23
CA LEU A 134 2.97 -23.72 0.44
C LEU A 134 3.37 -23.74 1.93
N SER A 135 3.43 -24.92 2.53
CA SER A 135 4.04 -25.14 3.84
C SER A 135 5.41 -25.81 3.70
N GLN A 136 6.45 -24.98 3.82
CA GLN A 136 7.81 -25.27 4.32
C GLN A 136 8.47 -26.60 3.92
N THR A 137 9.22 -26.60 2.81
CA THR A 137 10.45 -27.41 2.74
C THR A 137 11.57 -26.65 3.45
N LYS A 138 11.74 -26.92 4.75
CA LYS A 138 13.04 -26.73 5.40
C LYS A 138 13.93 -27.91 4.99
N THR A 139 15.05 -27.62 4.36
CA THR A 139 16.19 -28.54 4.27
C THR A 139 17.37 -27.86 4.97
#